data_AF-A0A924M782-F1
#
_entry.id   AF-A0A924M782-F1
#
_cell.length_a   1.000
_cell.length_b   1.000
_cell.length_c   1.000
_cell.angle_alpha   90.00
_cell.angle_beta   90.00
_cell.angle_gamma   90.00
#
_symmetry.space_group_name_H-M   'P 1'
#
loop_
_entity.id
_entity.type
_entity.pdbx_description
1 polymer ?
#
loop_
_entity_poly.entity_id
_entity_poly.type
_entity_poly.pdbx_seq_one_letter_code
_entity_poly.pdbx_strand_id
1 'polypeptide(L)'
;MLYPELFKQLESVRWDMDKDIPWDSFDASQLSDEQAQSIKMNAITEWSALPATEMFLRDNKNDSDFSAFMSIWFFEEQKHSLVLMEYLRRFRPELAPTEKELHEVRFEFEPAPPLETLMLHFCGEIRLNHWYRRASEWHTEPVIKKIYTQLSQDEARHGGAYLRYMKRAINNVGNDARAAFTKVGVLMASARRTAQALHPT
;
A
#
# COMPACT_ATOMS: atom_id res chain seq x y z
N MET A 1 -21.47 8.10 -6.91
CA MET A 1 -20.31 8.36 -6.04
C MET A 1 -20.05 7.11 -5.23
N LEU A 2 -18.81 6.64 -5.19
CA LEU A 2 -18.40 5.45 -4.43
C LEU A 2 -17.88 5.81 -3.03
N TYR A 3 -17.31 7.01 -2.88
CA TYR A 3 -16.59 7.40 -1.67
C TYR A 3 -17.41 7.31 -0.37
N PRO A 4 -18.66 7.81 -0.28
CA PRO A 4 -19.41 7.76 0.98
C PRO A 4 -19.65 6.34 1.50
N GLU A 5 -19.79 5.36 0.61
CA GLU A 5 -19.93 3.96 0.99
C GLU A 5 -18.58 3.33 1.37
N LEU A 6 -17.53 3.63 0.59
CA LEU A 6 -16.17 3.17 0.87
C LEU A 6 -15.68 3.70 2.23
N PHE A 7 -15.96 4.96 2.55
CA PHE A 7 -15.62 5.56 3.83
C PHE A 7 -16.20 4.76 5.00
N LYS A 8 -17.51 4.48 4.98
CA LYS A 8 -18.17 3.69 6.03
C LYS A 8 -17.61 2.28 6.14
N GLN A 9 -17.30 1.65 5.00
CA GLN A 9 -16.74 0.31 4.96
C GLN A 9 -15.36 0.26 5.60
N LEU A 10 -14.45 1.16 5.22
CA LEU A 10 -13.08 1.23 5.73
C LEU A 10 -13.04 1.68 7.20
N GLU A 11 -13.86 2.66 7.58
CA GLU A 11 -13.97 3.11 8.97
C GLU A 11 -14.40 1.98 9.92
N SER A 12 -15.35 1.13 9.51
CA SER A 12 -15.90 0.07 10.36
C SER A 12 -14.91 -1.05 10.71
N VAL A 13 -13.81 -1.17 9.96
CA VAL A 13 -12.79 -2.23 10.11
C VAL A 13 -11.42 -1.66 10.47
N ARG A 14 -11.35 -0.37 10.78
CA ARG A 14 -10.12 0.30 11.12
C ARG A 14 -9.60 -0.21 12.47
N TRP A 15 -8.31 -0.54 12.47
CA TRP A 15 -7.58 -0.98 13.64
C TRP A 15 -6.83 0.18 14.31
N ASP A 16 -6.71 0.10 15.62
CA ASP A 16 -5.98 1.00 16.52
C ASP A 16 -4.60 0.41 16.84
N MET A 17 -3.55 1.17 16.55
CA MET A 17 -2.17 0.69 16.67
C MET A 17 -1.78 0.32 18.10
N ASP A 18 -2.29 1.02 19.10
CA ASP A 18 -1.94 0.77 20.49
C ASP A 18 -2.72 -0.41 21.07
N LYS A 19 -3.95 -0.65 20.57
CA LYS A 19 -4.86 -1.66 21.13
C LYS A 19 -4.87 -2.98 20.39
N ASP A 20 -4.78 -2.95 19.05
CA ASP A 20 -4.94 -4.14 18.21
C ASP A 20 -3.62 -4.85 17.87
N ILE A 21 -2.49 -4.19 18.15
CA ILE A 21 -1.15 -4.78 18.02
C ILE A 21 -0.70 -5.28 19.40
N PRO A 22 -0.37 -6.58 19.56
CA PRO A 22 -0.08 -7.19 20.85
C PRO A 22 1.38 -6.94 21.26
N TRP A 23 1.77 -5.68 21.43
CA TRP A 23 3.16 -5.27 21.69
C TRP A 23 3.86 -6.06 22.80
N ASP A 24 3.13 -6.42 23.86
CA ASP A 24 3.64 -7.19 25.01
C ASP A 24 3.96 -8.66 24.69
N SER A 25 3.57 -9.15 23.51
CA SER A 25 3.86 -10.51 23.05
C SER A 25 5.23 -10.64 22.38
N PHE A 26 6.01 -9.56 22.31
CA PHE A 26 7.30 -9.56 21.63
C PHE A 26 8.28 -10.59 22.21
N ASP A 27 8.96 -11.32 21.33
CA ASP A 27 10.00 -12.29 21.70
C ASP A 27 11.25 -12.12 20.83
N ALA A 28 12.31 -11.56 21.43
CA ALA A 28 13.58 -11.33 20.75
C ALA A 28 14.23 -12.61 20.21
N SER A 29 13.98 -13.77 20.82
CA SER A 29 14.53 -15.05 20.34
C SER A 29 13.92 -15.51 19.02
N GLN A 30 12.79 -14.92 18.62
CA GLN A 30 12.06 -15.24 17.40
C GLN A 30 12.23 -14.20 16.30
N LEU A 31 13.13 -13.22 16.46
CA LEU A 31 13.45 -12.20 15.45
C LEU A 31 14.89 -12.33 14.98
N SER A 32 15.10 -12.72 13.72
CA SER A 32 16.44 -12.70 13.12
C SER A 32 16.85 -11.30 12.65
N ASP A 33 18.16 -11.08 12.46
CA ASP A 33 18.67 -9.84 11.87
C ASP A 33 18.18 -9.62 10.44
N GLU A 34 18.06 -10.68 9.65
CA GLU A 34 17.53 -10.62 8.28
C GLU A 34 16.06 -10.16 8.28
N GLN A 35 15.25 -10.72 9.19
CA GLN A 35 13.85 -10.30 9.37
C GLN A 35 13.78 -8.84 9.80
N ALA A 36 14.58 -8.42 10.78
CA ALA A 36 14.62 -7.03 11.25
C ALA A 36 15.01 -6.04 10.13
N GLN A 37 15.99 -6.39 9.30
CA GLN A 37 16.37 -5.58 8.14
C GLN A 37 15.24 -5.52 7.10
N SER A 38 14.54 -6.63 6.85
CA SER A 38 13.37 -6.64 5.96
C SER A 38 12.25 -5.73 6.46
N ILE A 39 12.01 -5.68 7.78
CA ILE A 39 11.03 -4.77 8.40
C ILE A 39 11.42 -3.32 8.14
N LYS A 40 12.71 -2.95 8.28
CA LYS A 40 13.20 -1.61 7.94
C LYS A 40 12.91 -1.25 6.49
N MET A 41 13.22 -2.16 5.56
CA MET A 41 12.97 -1.89 4.14
C MET A 41 11.48 -1.73 3.85
N ASN A 42 10.62 -2.57 4.42
CA ASN A 42 9.17 -2.43 4.27
C ASN A 42 8.66 -1.11 4.86
N ALA A 43 9.18 -0.66 6.02
CA ALA A 43 8.80 0.63 6.60
C ALA A 43 9.11 1.82 5.67
N ILE A 44 10.27 1.78 5.00
CA ILE A 44 10.69 2.80 4.02
C ILE A 44 9.83 2.70 2.75
N THR A 45 9.54 1.49 2.26
CA THR A 45 8.66 1.28 1.11
C THR A 45 7.25 1.79 1.39
N GLU A 46 6.68 1.50 2.54
CA GLU A 46 5.34 2.01 2.91
C GLU A 46 5.31 3.54 3.02
N TRP A 47 6.41 4.17 3.44
CA TRP A 47 6.51 5.63 3.46
C TRP A 47 6.39 6.26 2.05
N SER A 48 6.66 5.48 0.99
CA SER A 48 6.50 5.94 -0.40
C SER A 48 5.04 6.01 -0.88
N ALA A 49 4.04 5.73 -0.04
CA ALA A 49 2.64 6.07 -0.37
C ALA A 49 2.40 7.59 -0.58
N LEU A 50 3.28 8.44 -0.05
CA LEU A 50 3.21 9.89 -0.20
C LEU A 50 3.28 10.36 -1.68
N PRO A 51 4.33 10.05 -2.46
CA PRO A 51 4.39 10.45 -3.87
C PRO A 51 3.25 9.86 -4.72
N ALA A 52 2.77 8.65 -4.41
CA ALA A 52 1.59 8.08 -5.08
C ALA A 52 0.32 8.93 -4.82
N THR A 53 0.12 9.38 -3.59
CA THR A 53 -0.99 10.29 -3.22
C THR A 53 -0.90 11.61 -3.96
N GLU A 54 0.29 12.22 -4.01
CA GLU A 54 0.54 13.47 -4.74
C GLU A 54 0.19 13.32 -6.23
N MET A 55 0.63 12.24 -6.87
CA MET A 55 0.28 11.90 -8.25
C MET A 55 -1.23 11.76 -8.44
N PHE A 56 -1.91 11.00 -7.57
CA PHE A 56 -3.34 10.76 -7.71
C PHE A 56 -4.17 12.05 -7.61
N LEU A 57 -3.86 12.91 -6.64
CA LEU A 57 -4.55 14.19 -6.47
C LEU A 57 -4.26 15.15 -7.64
N ARG A 58 -3.04 15.14 -8.18
CA ARG A 58 -2.66 15.94 -9.34
C ARG A 58 -3.40 15.50 -10.61
N ASP A 59 -3.43 14.19 -10.88
CA ASP A 59 -3.86 13.65 -12.18
C ASP A 59 -5.38 13.38 -12.24
N ASN A 60 -6.08 13.36 -11.09
CA ASN A 60 -7.52 13.12 -11.00
C ASN A 60 -8.33 14.35 -10.56
N LYS A 61 -7.86 15.58 -10.80
CA LYS A 61 -8.56 16.83 -10.39
C LYS A 61 -10.02 16.94 -10.82
N ASN A 62 -10.41 16.25 -11.89
CA ASN A 62 -11.77 16.25 -12.43
C ASN A 62 -12.67 15.13 -11.84
N ASP A 63 -12.15 14.31 -10.92
CA ASP A 63 -12.87 13.19 -10.29
C ASP A 63 -12.84 13.33 -8.77
N SER A 64 -13.66 14.25 -8.27
CA SER A 64 -13.74 14.56 -6.84
C SER A 64 -14.06 13.34 -5.96
N ASP A 65 -14.81 12.37 -6.49
CA ASP A 65 -15.16 11.14 -5.79
C ASP A 65 -13.96 10.19 -5.63
N PHE A 66 -13.07 10.09 -6.62
CA PHE A 66 -11.82 9.34 -6.48
C PHE A 66 -10.79 10.10 -5.63
N SER A 67 -10.64 11.43 -5.83
CA SER A 67 -9.74 12.24 -5.01
C SER A 67 -10.11 12.22 -3.53
N ALA A 68 -11.40 12.16 -3.19
CA ALA A 68 -11.84 12.00 -1.80
C ALA A 68 -11.43 10.65 -1.21
N PHE A 69 -11.46 9.57 -1.99
CA PHE A 69 -11.00 8.25 -1.53
C PHE A 69 -9.50 8.23 -1.20
N MET A 70 -8.67 9.02 -1.90
CA MET A 70 -7.25 9.15 -1.56
C MET A 70 -7.02 9.66 -0.13
N SER A 71 -7.95 10.42 0.46
CA SER A 71 -7.80 10.89 1.85
C SER A 71 -7.83 9.76 2.88
N ILE A 72 -8.67 8.73 2.66
CA ILE A 72 -8.79 7.60 3.58
C ILE A 72 -7.75 6.53 3.27
N TRP A 73 -7.48 6.27 1.98
CA TRP A 73 -6.40 5.38 1.56
C TRP A 73 -5.06 5.87 2.13
N PHE A 74 -4.69 7.14 1.90
CA PHE A 74 -3.41 7.67 2.36
C PHE A 74 -3.25 7.64 3.89
N PHE A 75 -4.34 7.87 4.64
CA PHE A 75 -4.30 7.71 6.11
C PHE A 75 -3.95 6.26 6.52
N GLU A 76 -4.52 5.27 5.84
CA GLU A 76 -4.31 3.85 6.15
C GLU A 76 -2.91 3.40 5.72
N GLU A 77 -2.45 3.80 4.54
CA GLU A 77 -1.08 3.56 4.05
C GLU A 77 -0.01 4.17 4.97
N GLN A 78 -0.16 5.43 5.39
CA GLN A 78 0.81 6.03 6.32
C GLN A 78 0.85 5.28 7.66
N LYS A 79 -0.27 4.72 8.09
CA LYS A 79 -0.31 3.90 9.31
C LYS A 79 0.52 2.61 9.15
N HIS A 80 0.66 2.06 7.94
CA HIS A 80 1.50 0.89 7.67
C HIS A 80 2.97 1.18 7.92
N SER A 81 3.49 2.30 7.38
CA SER A 81 4.86 2.72 7.65
C SER A 81 5.07 3.00 9.14
N LEU A 82 4.15 3.73 9.76
CA LEU A 82 4.27 4.12 11.16
C LEU A 82 4.28 2.92 12.13
N VAL A 83 3.46 1.89 11.89
CA VAL A 83 3.46 0.70 12.77
C VAL A 83 4.76 -0.10 12.65
N LEU A 84 5.34 -0.17 11.44
CA LEU A 84 6.64 -0.83 11.23
C LEU A 84 7.78 -0.03 11.84
N MET A 85 7.76 1.30 11.72
CA MET A 85 8.71 2.19 12.39
C MET A 85 8.61 2.08 13.91
N GLU A 86 7.40 2.02 14.46
CA GLU A 86 7.17 1.87 15.90
C GLU A 86 7.66 0.52 16.42
N TYR A 87 7.45 -0.56 15.65
CA TYR A 87 8.03 -1.87 15.94
C TYR A 87 9.57 -1.79 16.04
N LEU A 88 10.22 -1.18 15.05
CA LEU A 88 11.68 -1.02 15.04
C LEU A 88 12.15 -0.15 16.21
N ARG A 89 11.48 0.98 16.48
CA ARG A 89 11.82 1.86 17.60
C ARG A 89 11.76 1.14 18.95
N ARG A 90 10.81 0.22 19.14
CA ARG A 90 10.65 -0.55 20.38
C ARG A 90 11.68 -1.66 20.52
N PHE A 91 11.98 -2.39 19.43
CA PHE A 91 12.66 -3.68 19.53
C PHE A 91 14.00 -3.77 18.80
N ARG A 92 14.25 -2.89 17.82
CA ARG A 92 15.47 -2.80 17.00
C ARG A 92 15.79 -1.33 16.64
N PRO A 93 15.96 -0.45 17.64
CA PRO A 93 16.01 1.00 17.42
C PRO A 93 17.15 1.45 16.49
N GLU A 94 18.23 0.68 16.40
CA GLU A 94 19.33 0.90 15.47
C GLU A 94 18.95 0.73 13.99
N LEU A 95 17.81 0.08 13.72
CA LEU A 95 17.25 -0.14 12.39
C LEU A 95 16.05 0.77 12.09
N ALA A 96 15.66 1.68 13.00
CA ALA A 96 14.61 2.64 12.70
C ALA A 96 15.01 3.54 11.51
N PRO A 97 14.15 3.72 10.48
CA PRO A 97 14.45 4.62 9.37
C PRO A 97 14.73 6.04 9.84
N THR A 98 15.79 6.64 9.31
CA THR A 98 16.12 8.05 9.52
C THR A 98 15.26 8.95 8.66
N GLU A 99 15.07 10.21 9.07
CA GLU A 99 14.35 11.21 8.24
C GLU A 99 14.97 11.35 6.85
N LYS A 100 16.30 11.24 6.73
CA LYS A 100 17.00 11.26 5.45
C LYS A 100 16.58 10.09 4.55
N GLU A 101 16.55 8.86 5.07
CA GLU A 101 16.11 7.68 4.32
C GLU A 101 14.65 7.81 3.87
N LEU A 102 13.79 8.36 4.74
CA LEU A 102 12.38 8.63 4.41
C LEU A 102 12.22 9.73 3.34
N HIS A 103 13.12 10.72 3.32
CA HIS A 103 13.12 11.76 2.29
C HIS A 103 13.63 11.26 0.94
N GLU A 104 14.57 10.31 0.93
CA GLU A 104 15.14 9.74 -0.31
C GLU A 104 14.11 8.98 -1.16
N VAL A 105 13.02 8.50 -0.55
CA VAL A 105 11.91 7.84 -1.26
C VAL A 105 10.79 8.80 -1.65
N ARG A 106 10.96 10.12 -1.45
CA ARG A 106 10.02 11.14 -1.93
C ARG A 106 10.40 11.60 -3.34
N PHE A 107 10.07 10.81 -4.34
CA PHE A 107 10.30 11.15 -5.74
C PHE A 107 9.04 11.67 -6.42
N GLU A 108 9.19 12.41 -7.53
CA GLU A 108 8.05 12.89 -8.30
C GLU A 108 7.68 11.92 -9.42
N PHE A 109 6.42 11.48 -9.45
CA PHE A 109 5.90 10.71 -10.59
C PHE A 109 5.64 11.63 -11.78
N GLU A 110 6.10 11.21 -12.96
CA GLU A 110 5.67 11.81 -14.23
C GLU A 110 4.14 11.74 -14.39
N PRO A 111 3.48 12.73 -15.02
CA PRO A 111 2.07 12.65 -15.36
C PRO A 111 1.74 11.38 -16.14
N ALA A 112 0.72 10.64 -15.67
CA ALA A 112 0.34 9.38 -16.27
C ALA A 112 -1.18 9.30 -16.51
N PRO A 113 -1.64 8.55 -17.53
CA PRO A 113 -3.07 8.42 -17.82
C PRO A 113 -3.84 7.83 -16.63
N PRO A 114 -4.92 8.48 -16.13
CA PRO A 114 -5.63 8.06 -14.92
C PRO A 114 -6.13 6.61 -14.93
N LEU A 115 -6.56 6.09 -16.09
CA LEU A 115 -7.03 4.70 -16.22
C LEU A 115 -5.87 3.70 -16.11
N GLU A 116 -4.68 4.07 -16.59
CA GLU A 116 -3.51 3.21 -16.49
C GLU A 116 -2.98 3.19 -15.04
N THR A 117 -2.91 4.35 -14.39
CA THR A 117 -2.50 4.45 -12.98
C THR A 117 -3.48 3.75 -12.04
N LEU A 118 -4.80 3.82 -12.33
CA LEU A 118 -5.82 3.09 -11.57
C LEU A 118 -5.60 1.58 -11.62
N MET A 119 -5.31 1.01 -12.81
CA MET A 119 -5.01 -0.41 -12.94
C MET A 119 -3.67 -0.78 -12.30
N LEU A 120 -2.65 0.08 -12.43
CA LEU A 120 -1.34 -0.16 -11.84
C LEU A 120 -1.45 -0.33 -10.32
N HIS A 121 -2.19 0.57 -9.64
CA HIS A 121 -2.35 0.51 -8.20
C HIS A 121 -3.26 -0.63 -7.78
N PHE A 122 -4.34 -0.94 -8.52
CA PHE A 122 -5.09 -2.18 -8.29
C PHE A 122 -4.18 -3.42 -8.30
N CYS A 123 -3.27 -3.53 -9.27
CA CYS A 123 -2.28 -4.61 -9.29
C CYS A 123 -1.30 -4.54 -8.11
N GLY A 124 -0.88 -3.33 -7.73
CA GLY A 124 -0.05 -3.07 -6.55
C GLY A 124 -0.67 -3.64 -5.28
N GLU A 125 -1.93 -3.32 -5.02
CA GLU A 125 -2.68 -3.78 -3.85
C GLU A 125 -2.80 -5.31 -3.78
N ILE A 126 -3.11 -5.96 -4.91
CA ILE A 126 -3.16 -7.43 -4.94
C ILE A 126 -1.78 -8.02 -4.65
N ARG A 127 -0.71 -7.42 -5.18
CA ARG A 127 0.65 -7.87 -4.94
C ARG A 127 1.07 -7.67 -3.49
N LEU A 128 0.76 -6.51 -2.89
CA LEU A 128 1.07 -6.20 -1.49
C LEU A 128 0.26 -7.07 -0.53
N ASN A 129 -1.02 -7.33 -0.84
CA ASN A 129 -1.82 -8.31 -0.10
C ASN A 129 -1.10 -9.67 -0.03
N HIS A 130 -0.65 -10.20 -1.17
CA HIS A 130 0.07 -11.47 -1.22
C HIS A 130 1.43 -11.38 -0.54
N TRP A 131 2.18 -10.30 -0.76
CA TRP A 131 3.47 -10.05 -0.13
C TRP A 131 3.36 -10.11 1.38
N TYR A 132 2.42 -9.36 1.98
CA TYR A 132 2.27 -9.30 3.43
C TYR A 132 1.77 -10.60 4.06
N ARG A 133 0.96 -11.40 3.34
CA ARG A 133 0.64 -12.76 3.79
C ARG A 133 1.89 -13.62 3.87
N ARG A 134 2.73 -13.58 2.84
CA ARG A 134 3.99 -14.34 2.80
C ARG A 134 5.01 -13.82 3.80
N ALA A 135 5.11 -12.50 3.98
CA ALA A 135 5.93 -11.90 5.01
C ALA A 135 5.50 -12.38 6.40
N SER A 136 4.20 -12.38 6.71
CA SER A 136 3.69 -12.92 7.97
C SER A 136 3.95 -14.42 8.15
N GLU A 137 3.95 -15.22 7.09
CA GLU A 137 4.27 -16.66 7.16
C GLU A 137 5.77 -16.91 7.35
N TRP A 138 6.61 -16.09 6.72
CA TRP A 138 8.08 -16.19 6.78
C TRP A 138 8.63 -15.67 8.12
N HIS A 139 7.95 -14.71 8.76
CA HIS A 139 8.33 -14.24 10.09
C HIS A 139 7.92 -15.23 11.19
N THR A 140 8.73 -15.26 12.24
CA THR A 140 8.54 -16.09 13.44
C THR A 140 8.03 -15.27 14.62
N GLU A 141 8.56 -14.06 14.82
CA GLU A 141 8.17 -13.17 15.91
C GLU A 141 6.67 -12.79 15.86
N PRO A 142 5.91 -12.96 16.96
CA PRO A 142 4.44 -12.84 16.94
C PRO A 142 3.89 -11.44 16.65
N VAL A 143 4.55 -10.37 17.10
CA VAL A 143 4.05 -8.99 16.92
C VAL A 143 4.13 -8.58 15.44
N ILE A 144 5.27 -8.78 14.78
CA ILE A 144 5.42 -8.44 13.37
C ILE A 144 4.51 -9.28 12.46
N LYS A 145 4.26 -10.55 12.83
CA LYS A 145 3.27 -11.38 12.12
C LYS A 145 1.87 -10.78 12.19
N LYS A 146 1.46 -10.30 13.37
CA LYS A 146 0.18 -9.64 13.56
C LYS A 146 0.11 -8.33 12.76
N ILE A 147 1.20 -7.54 12.74
CA ILE A 147 1.31 -6.33 11.91
C ILE A 147 1.13 -6.67 10.43
N TYR A 148 1.91 -7.60 9.86
CA TYR A 148 1.78 -7.97 8.45
C TYR A 148 0.43 -8.60 8.11
N THR A 149 -0.19 -9.33 9.03
CA THR A 149 -1.58 -9.80 8.86
C THR A 149 -2.54 -8.62 8.73
N GLN A 150 -2.36 -7.57 9.52
CA GLN A 150 -3.20 -6.38 9.49
C GLN A 150 -3.00 -5.58 8.19
N LEU A 151 -1.75 -5.33 7.81
CA LEU A 151 -1.40 -4.67 6.53
C LEU A 151 -2.03 -5.43 5.37
N SER A 152 -1.82 -6.75 5.28
CA SER A 152 -2.44 -7.58 4.23
C SER A 152 -3.95 -7.40 4.12
N GLN A 153 -4.65 -7.29 5.25
CA GLN A 153 -6.10 -7.11 5.26
C GLN A 153 -6.51 -5.72 4.75
N ASP A 154 -5.74 -4.67 5.05
CA ASP A 154 -5.93 -3.33 4.48
C ASP A 154 -5.78 -3.39 2.95
N GLU A 155 -4.71 -4.00 2.42
CA GLU A 155 -4.48 -4.08 0.96
C GLU A 155 -5.58 -4.83 0.20
N ALA A 156 -6.15 -5.86 0.83
CA ALA A 156 -7.30 -6.56 0.25
C ALA A 156 -8.49 -5.62 0.08
N ARG A 157 -8.72 -4.72 1.04
CA ARG A 157 -9.81 -3.74 1.00
C ARG A 157 -9.49 -2.61 0.03
N HIS A 158 -8.26 -2.12 0.01
CA HIS A 158 -7.80 -1.13 -0.97
C HIS A 158 -7.98 -1.66 -2.39
N GLY A 159 -7.51 -2.88 -2.68
CA GLY A 159 -7.73 -3.56 -3.97
C GLY A 159 -9.22 -3.70 -4.31
N GLY A 160 -10.06 -3.98 -3.31
CA GLY A 160 -11.52 -3.96 -3.46
C GLY A 160 -12.10 -2.59 -3.85
N ALA A 161 -11.59 -1.51 -3.25
CA ALA A 161 -11.97 -0.14 -3.58
C ALA A 161 -11.55 0.24 -5.00
N TYR A 162 -10.29 -0.01 -5.38
CA TYR A 162 -9.81 0.22 -6.74
C TYR A 162 -10.61 -0.56 -7.78
N LEU A 163 -10.96 -1.82 -7.52
CA LEU A 163 -11.82 -2.61 -8.41
C LEU A 163 -13.20 -1.97 -8.62
N ARG A 164 -13.80 -1.35 -7.60
CA ARG A 164 -15.06 -0.61 -7.74
C ARG A 164 -14.88 0.62 -8.64
N TYR A 165 -13.79 1.36 -8.48
CA TYR A 165 -13.47 2.50 -9.34
C TYR A 165 -13.20 2.06 -10.79
N MET A 166 -12.53 0.92 -11.00
CA MET A 166 -12.34 0.34 -12.34
C MET A 166 -13.67 -0.05 -13.00
N LYS A 167 -14.58 -0.68 -12.26
CA LYS A 167 -15.93 -1.01 -12.76
C LYS A 167 -16.71 0.25 -13.14
N ARG A 168 -16.64 1.31 -12.32
CA ARG A 168 -17.22 2.62 -12.63
C ARG A 168 -16.62 3.20 -13.91
N ALA A 169 -15.30 3.15 -14.09
CA ALA A 169 -14.64 3.63 -15.30
C ALA A 169 -15.09 2.85 -16.55
N ILE A 170 -15.22 1.53 -16.47
CA ILE A 170 -15.76 0.71 -17.58
C ILE A 170 -17.19 1.13 -17.94
N ASN A 171 -18.03 1.44 -16.95
CA ASN A 171 -19.39 1.92 -17.22
C ASN A 171 -19.42 3.31 -17.85
N ASN A 172 -18.45 4.17 -17.51
CA ASN A 172 -18.40 5.56 -17.97
C ASN A 172 -17.78 5.71 -19.37
N VAL A 173 -16.68 5.00 -19.65
CA VAL A 173 -15.88 5.17 -20.90
C VAL A 173 -15.67 3.86 -21.67
N GLY A 174 -16.32 2.76 -21.26
CA GLY A 174 -16.43 1.55 -22.06
C GLY A 174 -15.09 0.92 -22.45
N ASN A 175 -14.84 0.84 -23.76
CA ASN A 175 -13.68 0.16 -24.32
C ASN A 175 -12.36 0.87 -24.01
N ASP A 176 -12.35 2.17 -23.78
CA ASP A 176 -11.12 2.91 -23.45
C ASP A 176 -10.57 2.45 -22.09
N ALA A 177 -11.44 2.28 -21.08
CA ALA A 177 -11.07 1.70 -19.80
C ALA A 177 -10.60 0.25 -19.95
N ARG A 178 -11.31 -0.57 -20.74
CA ARG A 178 -10.92 -1.98 -20.97
C ARG A 178 -9.55 -2.07 -21.65
N ALA A 179 -9.26 -1.20 -22.61
CA ALA A 179 -7.99 -1.15 -23.31
C ALA A 179 -6.84 -0.74 -22.36
N ALA A 180 -7.03 0.33 -21.58
CA ALA A 180 -6.04 0.77 -20.59
C ALA A 180 -5.76 -0.32 -19.53
N PHE A 181 -6.80 -0.94 -18.98
CA PHE A 181 -6.64 -1.98 -17.97
C PHE A 181 -5.99 -3.25 -18.54
N THR A 182 -6.34 -3.62 -19.78
CA THR A 182 -5.69 -4.76 -20.45
C THR A 182 -4.22 -4.46 -20.74
N LYS A 183 -3.89 -3.25 -21.21
CA LYS A 183 -2.50 -2.82 -21.45
C LYS A 183 -1.67 -2.98 -20.19
N VAL A 184 -2.11 -2.39 -19.08
CA VAL A 184 -1.37 -2.46 -17.81
C VAL A 184 -1.37 -3.88 -17.24
N GLY A 185 -2.49 -4.60 -17.31
CA GLY A 185 -2.57 -5.99 -16.85
C GLY A 185 -1.59 -6.92 -17.58
N VAL A 186 -1.46 -6.77 -18.90
CA VAL A 186 -0.48 -7.52 -19.69
C VAL A 186 0.94 -7.13 -19.30
N LEU A 187 1.23 -5.84 -19.10
CA LEU A 187 2.56 -5.38 -18.67
C LEU A 187 2.94 -5.98 -17.30
N MET A 188 2.03 -5.91 -16.33
CA MET A 188 2.24 -6.42 -14.96
C MET A 188 2.36 -7.95 -14.88
N ALA A 189 1.71 -8.68 -15.80
CA ALA A 189 1.85 -10.14 -15.89
C ALA A 189 3.08 -10.58 -16.72
N SER A 190 3.70 -9.68 -17.48
CA SER A 190 4.82 -10.01 -18.35
C SER A 190 6.15 -9.95 -17.59
N ALA A 191 6.67 -11.12 -17.21
CA ALA A 191 7.89 -11.27 -16.41
C ALA A 191 9.21 -10.76 -17.04
N ARG A 192 9.18 -10.05 -18.19
CA ARG A 192 10.38 -9.84 -19.02
C ARG A 192 10.54 -8.51 -19.78
N ARG A 193 9.77 -7.44 -19.54
CA ARG A 193 9.80 -6.28 -20.47
C ARG A 193 9.81 -4.86 -19.90
N THR A 194 10.38 -4.60 -18.74
CA THR A 194 10.87 -3.24 -18.45
C THR A 194 12.27 -3.29 -17.87
N ALA A 195 13.20 -2.54 -18.49
CA ALA A 195 14.55 -2.30 -17.95
C ALA A 195 14.53 -1.38 -16.72
N GLN A 196 13.37 -0.78 -16.42
CA GLN A 196 13.08 -0.03 -15.21
C GLN A 196 12.07 -0.79 -14.36
N ALA A 197 12.30 -0.81 -13.05
CA ALA A 197 11.33 -1.32 -12.09
C ALA A 197 10.05 -0.46 -12.16
N LEU A 198 8.92 -1.09 -12.47
CA LEU A 198 7.61 -0.50 -12.20
C LEU A 198 7.36 -0.66 -10.69
N HIS A 199 7.76 0.35 -9.92
CA HIS A 199 7.37 0.44 -8.52
C HIS A 199 5.94 1.02 -8.48
N PRO A 200 4.95 0.31 -7.92
CA PRO A 200 3.56 0.79 -7.81
C PRO A 200 3.33 1.70 -6.60
N THR A 201 4.39 1.99 -5.84
CA THR A 201 4.42 2.96 -4.73
C THR A 201 5.58 3.93 -4.94
#